data_AF-A0A2E1GQY6-F1
#
_entry.id   AF-A0A2E1GQY6-F1
#
_cell.length_a   1.000
_cell.length_b   1.000
_cell.length_c   1.000
_cell.angle_alpha   90.00
_cell.angle_beta   90.00
_cell.angle_gamma   90.00
#
_symmetry.space_group_name_H-M   'P 1'
#
loop_
_entity.id
_entity.type
_entity.pdbx_description
1 polymer ?
#
loop_
_entity_poly.entity_id
_entity_poly.type
_entity_poly.pdbx_seq_one_letter_code
_entity_poly.pdbx_strand_id
1 'polypeptide(L)'
;MKDPLEDLLQSIENIKIAYTKSLLVDFTRLREAQQINDITLCESILNEAFNVDVRPIVNESNFRLGGSISPIDTYRKLEIRKKLTKQRGHKYTSSGL
;
A
#
# COMPACT_ATOMS: atom_id res chain seq x y z
N MET A 1 -14.05 -6.47 -14.59
CA MET A 1 -14.23 -6.65 -13.12
C MET A 1 -12.86 -7.03 -12.55
N LYS A 2 -12.36 -6.28 -11.56
CA LYS A 2 -11.04 -6.52 -10.97
C LYS A 2 -11.09 -7.72 -10.02
N ASP A 3 -10.00 -8.47 -9.89
CA ASP A 3 -9.94 -9.61 -8.98
C ASP A 3 -9.91 -9.10 -7.52
N PRO A 4 -10.86 -9.52 -6.65
CA PRO A 4 -10.88 -9.08 -5.26
C PRO A 4 -9.56 -9.29 -4.49
N LEU A 5 -8.78 -10.31 -4.85
CA LEU A 5 -7.48 -10.55 -4.22
C LEU A 5 -6.42 -9.55 -4.68
N GLU A 6 -6.44 -9.15 -5.95
CA GLU A 6 -5.56 -8.08 -6.44
C GLU A 6 -5.93 -6.73 -5.81
N ASP A 7 -7.23 -6.45 -5.64
CA ASP A 7 -7.72 -5.27 -4.94
C ASP A 7 -7.24 -5.21 -3.49
N LEU A 8 -7.31 -6.33 -2.77
CA LEU A 8 -6.85 -6.41 -1.39
C LEU A 8 -5.34 -6.20 -1.29
N LEU A 9 -4.55 -6.84 -2.17
CA LEU A 9 -3.09 -6.68 -2.20
C LEU A 9 -2.69 -5.22 -2.44
N GLN A 10 -3.31 -4.58 -3.44
CA GLN A 10 -3.06 -3.17 -3.74
C GLN A 10 -3.46 -2.25 -2.57
N SER A 11 -4.57 -2.53 -1.91
CA SER A 11 -5.04 -1.74 -0.76
C SER A 11 -4.05 -1.82 0.41
N ILE A 12 -3.57 -3.00 0.74
CA ILE A 12 -2.58 -3.20 1.81
C ILE A 12 -1.26 -2.49 1.47
N GLU A 13 -0.80 -2.58 0.23
CA GLU A 13 0.42 -1.90 -0.22
C GLU A 13 0.29 -0.38 -0.09
N ASN A 14 -0.84 0.19 -0.50
CA ASN A 14 -1.14 1.61 -0.34
C ASN A 14 -1.16 2.04 1.13
N ILE A 15 -1.74 1.23 2.03
CA ILE A 15 -1.73 1.50 3.47
C ILE A 15 -0.30 1.53 4.01
N LYS A 16 0.54 0.55 3.63
CA LYS A 16 1.95 0.51 4.04
C LYS A 16 2.74 1.71 3.53
N ILE A 17 2.50 2.14 2.29
CA ILE A 17 3.14 3.33 1.70
C ILE A 17 2.73 4.59 2.48
N ALA A 18 1.44 4.80 2.72
CA ALA A 18 0.94 5.95 3.47
C ALA A 18 1.49 5.99 4.90
N TYR A 19 1.51 4.83 5.57
CA TYR A 19 2.09 4.71 6.90
C TYR A 19 3.59 5.03 6.90
N THR A 20 4.35 4.49 5.94
CA THR A 20 5.80 4.77 5.84
C THR A 20 6.06 6.25 5.58
N LYS A 21 5.28 6.91 4.72
CA LYS A 21 5.38 8.38 4.53
C LYS A 21 5.11 9.15 5.82
N SER A 22 4.12 8.73 6.60
CA SER A 22 3.83 9.38 7.90
C SER A 22 4.97 9.25 8.91
N LEU A 23 5.73 8.14 8.86
CA LEU A 23 6.89 7.94 9.73
C LEU A 23 8.09 8.83 9.35
N LEU A 24 8.12 9.35 8.12
CA LEU A 24 9.15 10.28 7.65
C LEU A 24 8.88 11.74 8.02
N VAL A 25 7.70 12.05 8.56
CA VAL A 25 7.36 13.42 8.95
C VAL A 25 8.16 13.83 10.18
N ASP A 26 8.85 14.97 10.08
CA ASP A 26 9.48 15.62 11.24
C ASP A 26 8.41 16.32 12.09
N PHE A 27 7.85 15.58 13.04
CA PHE A 27 6.81 16.09 13.95
C PHE A 27 7.33 17.14 14.92
N THR A 28 8.63 17.17 15.22
CA THR A 28 9.21 18.18 16.11
C THR A 28 9.20 19.52 15.41
N ARG A 29 9.78 19.58 14.21
CA ARG A 29 9.82 20.78 13.38
C ARG A 29 8.42 21.24 12.97
N LEU A 30 7.50 20.29 12.72
CA LEU A 30 6.10 20.61 12.43
C LEU A 30 5.42 21.31 13.61
N ARG A 31 5.62 20.84 14.85
CA ARG A 31 5.04 21.47 16.04
C ARG A 31 5.59 22.88 16.27
N GLU A 32 6.89 23.07 16.06
CA GLU A 32 7.52 24.39 16.15
C GLU A 32 6.92 25.37 15.12
N ALA A 33 6.75 24.93 13.87
CA ALA A 33 6.12 25.72 12.82
C ALA A 33 4.64 26.05 13.14
N GLN A 34 3.90 25.10 13.72
CA GLN A 34 2.53 25.31 14.17
C GLN A 34 2.43 26.34 15.29
N GLN A 35 3.36 26.34 16.25
CA GLN A 35 3.35 27.30 17.37
C GLN A 35 3.52 28.75 16.92
N ILE A 36 4.28 28.97 15.84
CA ILE A 36 4.47 30.31 15.27
C ILE A 36 3.45 30.65 14.16
N ASN A 37 2.47 29.78 13.92
CA ASN A 37 1.46 29.90 12.86
C ASN A 37 2.05 30.01 11.44
N ASP A 38 3.20 29.39 11.18
CA ASP A 38 3.80 29.35 9.84
C ASP A 38 3.20 28.20 9.02
N ILE A 39 2.09 28.50 8.35
CA ILE A 39 1.33 27.55 7.53
C ILE A 39 2.17 27.05 6.35
N THR A 40 2.95 27.93 5.72
CA THR A 40 3.78 27.58 4.56
C THR A 40 4.88 26.60 4.96
N LEU A 41 5.51 26.79 6.11
CA LEU A 41 6.48 25.85 6.64
C LEU A 41 5.85 24.51 7.02
N CYS A 42 4.68 24.52 7.66
CA CYS A 42 3.94 23.30 7.96
C CYS A 42 3.65 22.46 6.70
N GLU A 43 3.15 23.12 5.64
CA GLU A 43 2.89 22.48 4.36
C GLU A 43 4.17 21.90 3.75
N SER A 44 5.26 22.66 3.76
CA SER A 44 6.56 22.23 3.26
C SER A 44 7.06 20.96 3.95
N ILE A 45 6.98 20.88 5.28
CA ILE A 45 7.41 19.72 6.07
C ILE A 45 6.59 18.46 5.71
N LEU A 46 5.27 18.61 5.57
CA LEU A 46 4.42 17.49 5.17
C LEU A 46 4.72 17.05 3.73
N ASN A 47 4.86 17.99 2.81
CA ASN A 47 5.20 17.70 1.42
C ASN A 47 6.57 17.04 1.27
N GLU A 48 7.56 17.43 2.07
CA GLU A 48 8.88 16.81 2.10
C GLU A 48 8.75 15.31 2.40
N ALA A 49 8.01 14.92 3.44
CA ALA A 49 7.80 13.51 3.78
C ALA A 49 6.91 12.76 2.76
N PHE A 50 5.84 13.39 2.26
CA PHE A 50 4.86 12.73 1.39
C PHE A 50 5.30 12.60 -0.07
N ASN A 51 6.30 13.37 -0.51
CA ASN A 51 6.87 13.27 -1.85
C ASN A 51 8.02 12.25 -1.96
N VAL A 52 8.54 11.75 -0.83
CA VAL A 52 9.56 10.70 -0.85
C VAL A 52 8.99 9.40 -1.40
N ASP A 53 9.71 8.77 -2.33
CA ASP A 53 9.39 7.43 -2.79
C ASP A 53 9.80 6.38 -1.75
N VAL A 54 8.82 5.88 -1.00
CA VAL A 54 9.01 4.88 0.05
C VAL A 54 8.78 3.45 -0.43
N ARG A 55 8.42 3.22 -1.71
CA ARG A 55 8.18 1.88 -2.24
C ARG A 55 9.37 0.93 -2.03
N PRO A 56 10.64 1.35 -2.19
CA PRO A 56 11.78 0.49 -1.90
C PRO A 56 11.81 -0.02 -0.44
N ILE A 57 11.47 0.83 0.54
CA ILE A 57 11.43 0.47 1.96
C ILE A 57 10.33 -0.56 2.23
N VAL A 58 9.14 -0.32 1.68
CA VAL A 58 7.99 -1.24 1.83
C VAL A 58 8.29 -2.60 1.20
N ASN A 59 8.92 -2.61 0.03
CA ASN A 59 9.28 -3.83 -0.70
C ASN A 59 10.34 -4.64 0.03
N GLU A 60 11.39 -3.99 0.52
CA GLU A 60 12.43 -4.62 1.32
C GLU A 60 11.86 -5.18 2.64
N SER A 61 10.96 -4.43 3.30
CA SER A 61 10.25 -4.90 4.49
C SER A 61 9.43 -6.16 4.22
N ASN A 62 8.70 -6.19 3.10
CA ASN A 62 7.96 -7.38 2.66
C ASN A 62 8.90 -8.57 2.43
N PHE A 63 10.04 -8.35 1.76
CA PHE A 63 11.03 -9.39 1.47
C PHE A 63 11.62 -9.99 2.75
N ARG A 64 12.00 -9.16 3.73
CA ARG A 64 12.53 -9.61 5.03
C ARG A 64 11.54 -10.45 5.83
N LEU A 65 10.24 -10.20 5.66
CA LEU A 65 9.17 -10.99 6.28
C LEU A 65 8.83 -12.27 5.51
N GLY A 66 9.62 -12.64 4.49
CA GLY A 66 9.39 -13.80 3.63
C GLY A 66 8.30 -13.59 2.57
N GLY A 67 7.86 -12.35 2.39
CA GLY A 67 6.91 -11.96 1.35
C GLY A 67 7.59 -11.66 0.01
N SER A 68 6.78 -11.26 -0.97
CA SER A 68 7.29 -10.85 -2.28
C SER A 68 7.55 -9.34 -2.36
N ILE A 69 8.58 -8.97 -3.11
CA ILE A 69 8.91 -7.61 -3.52
C ILE A 69 7.84 -7.01 -4.43
N SER A 70 7.18 -7.84 -5.25
CA SER A 70 6.04 -7.42 -6.07
C SER A 70 4.86 -8.38 -5.84
N PRO A 71 3.97 -8.07 -4.87
CA PRO A 71 2.88 -8.96 -4.49
C PRO A 71 1.91 -9.26 -5.64
N ILE A 72 1.55 -8.25 -6.44
CA ILE A 72 0.61 -8.40 -7.57
C ILE A 72 1.23 -9.26 -8.68
N ASP A 73 2.47 -8.98 -9.08
CA ASP A 73 3.12 -9.78 -10.14
C ASP A 73 3.32 -11.21 -9.67
N THR A 74 3.60 -11.42 -8.40
CA THR A 74 3.74 -12.76 -7.82
C THR A 74 2.42 -13.50 -7.81
N TYR A 75 1.33 -12.85 -7.41
CA TYR A 75 -0.02 -13.40 -7.47
C TYR A 75 -0.40 -13.85 -8.90
N ARG A 76 -0.10 -12.99 -9.89
CA ARG A 76 -0.34 -13.27 -11.31
C ARG A 76 0.52 -14.41 -11.84
N LYS A 77 1.83 -14.38 -11.59
CA LYS A 77 2.79 -15.42 -12.03
C LYS A 77 2.48 -16.80 -11.43
N LEU A 78 2.02 -16.85 -10.18
CA LEU A 78 1.65 -18.10 -9.52
C LEU A 78 0.28 -18.64 -9.98
N GLU A 79 -0.43 -17.89 -10.83
CA GLU A 79 -1.76 -18.20 -11.36
C GLU A 79 -2.75 -18.61 -10.27
N ILE A 80 -2.66 -17.97 -9.10
CA ILE A 80 -3.43 -18.35 -7.91
C ILE A 80 -4.92 -18.34 -8.20
N ARG A 81 -5.40 -17.35 -8.97
CA ARG A 81 -6.80 -17.29 -9.42
C ARG A 81 -7.22 -18.57 -10.15
N LYS A 82 -6.45 -19.00 -11.15
CA LYS A 82 -6.76 -20.22 -11.93
C LYS A 82 -6.78 -21.46 -11.04
N LYS A 83 -5.80 -21.57 -10.13
CA LYS A 83 -5.71 -22.68 -9.16
C LYS A 83 -6.94 -22.73 -8.24
N LEU A 84 -7.32 -21.60 -7.65
CA LEU A 84 -8.49 -21.51 -6.78
C LEU A 84 -9.81 -21.77 -7.51
N THR A 85 -9.96 -21.26 -8.74
CA THR A 85 -11.14 -21.53 -9.57
C THR A 85 -11.25 -23.01 -9.93
N LYS A 86 -10.12 -23.69 -10.23
CA LYS A 86 -10.10 -25.13 -10.48
C LYS A 86 -10.50 -25.93 -9.23
N GLN A 87 -10.03 -25.54 -8.05
CA GLN A 87 -10.34 -26.21 -6.79
C GLN A 87 -11.80 -26.02 -6.34
N ARG A 88 -12.36 -24.81 -6.51
CA ARG A 88 -13.73 -24.48 -6.06
C ARG A 88 -14.82 -24.92 -7.05
N GLY A 89 -14.44 -25.25 -8.28
CA GLY A 89 -15.38 -25.49 -9.37
C GLY A 89 -16.03 -24.20 -9.89
N HIS A 90 -16.53 -24.23 -11.13
CA HIS A 90 -17.29 -23.12 -11.74
C HIS A 90 -18.71 -23.02 -11.14
N LYS A 91 -18.84 -22.72 -9.85
CA LYS A 91 -20.13 -22.28 -9.30
C LYS A 91 -20.26 -20.77 -9.44
N TYR A 92 -20.56 -20.34 -10.66
CA TYR A 92 -21.23 -19.07 -10.92
C TYR A 92 -22.73 -19.36 -11.02
N THR A 93 -23.42 -19.39 -9.88
CA THR A 93 -24.87 -19.13 -9.86
C THR A 93 -25.05 -17.68 -9.46
N SER A 94 -25.14 -16.80 -10.46
CA SER A 94 -25.83 -15.53 -10.30
C SER A 94 -27.30 -15.83 -10.07
N SER A 95 -27.70 -16.09 -8.82
CA SER A 95 -29.10 -15.95 -8.43
C SER A 95 -29.29 -14.49 -8.06
N GLY A 96 -29.45 -13.66 -9.09
CA GLY A 96 -29.98 -12.31 -8.96
C GLY A 96 -31.43 -12.37 -9.41
N LEU A 97 -32.34 -12.50 -8.44
CA LEU A 97 -33.64 -11.84 -8.49
C LEU A 97 -33.40 -10.33 -8.32
#